data_AF-A0A1A9ZVQ7-F1
#
_entry.id   AF-A0A1A9ZVQ7-F1
#
_cell.length_a   1.000
_cell.length_b   1.000
_cell.length_c   1.000
_cell.angle_alpha   90.00
_cell.angle_beta   90.00
_cell.angle_gamma   90.00
#
_symmetry.space_group_name_H-M   'P 1'
#
loop_
_entity.id
_entity.type
_entity.pdbx_description
1 polymer ?
#
loop_
_entity_poly.entity_id
_entity_poly.type
_entity_poly.pdbx_seq_one_letter_code
_entity_poly.pdbx_strand_id
1 'polypeptide(L)'
;MELFKGLFVIVAAVISVTRGAAYNDDVDIHGEGKLFLLYKNSIFFTSFNLLRTQLILAICSLPDSAQVAQRSVGCSARIPSWTYRWDNNQCVQFEYKGCGGNANRFFTLYECEKACKKY
;
A
#
# COMPACT_ATOMS: atom_id res chain seq x y z
N MET A 1 -27.39 21.25 -5.28
CA MET A 1 -27.10 20.10 -6.15
C MET A 1 -25.58 19.85 -6.30
N GLU A 2 -24.78 20.15 -5.26
CA GLU A 2 -23.31 20.02 -5.29
C GLU A 2 -22.78 18.85 -4.43
N LEU A 3 -23.64 18.27 -3.57
CA LEU A 3 -23.33 17.09 -2.74
C LEU A 3 -23.07 15.82 -3.58
N PHE A 4 -23.69 15.70 -4.75
CA PHE A 4 -23.55 14.52 -5.61
C PHE A 4 -22.24 14.50 -6.41
N LYS A 5 -21.60 15.66 -6.62
CA LYS A 5 -20.33 15.75 -7.35
C LYS A 5 -19.16 15.20 -6.51
N GLY A 6 -19.17 15.46 -5.20
CA GLY A 6 -18.16 14.94 -4.27
C GLY A 6 -18.21 13.42 -4.11
N LEU A 7 -19.41 12.84 -4.08
CA LEU A 7 -19.58 11.39 -4.02
C LEU A 7 -19.05 10.70 -5.28
N PHE A 8 -19.24 11.31 -6.46
CA PHE A 8 -18.73 10.80 -7.73
C PHE A 8 -17.19 10.75 -7.78
N VAL A 9 -16.51 11.74 -7.19
CA VAL A 9 -15.04 11.79 -7.13
C VAL A 9 -14.48 10.78 -6.13
N ILE A 10 -15.14 10.59 -4.98
CA ILE A 10 -14.75 9.56 -4.00
C ILE A 10 -14.96 8.16 -4.59
N VAL A 11 -16.07 7.94 -5.27
CA VAL A 11 -16.35 6.67 -5.96
C VAL A 11 -15.34 6.45 -7.09
N ALA A 12 -14.96 7.47 -7.86
CA ALA A 12 -13.92 7.36 -8.89
C ALA A 12 -12.54 7.04 -8.30
N ALA A 13 -12.14 7.68 -7.19
CA ALA A 13 -10.87 7.42 -6.52
C ALA A 13 -10.83 6.01 -5.90
N VAL A 14 -11.94 5.52 -5.33
CA VAL A 14 -12.05 4.16 -4.80
C VAL A 14 -12.11 3.12 -5.92
N ILE A 15 -12.78 3.40 -7.04
CA ILE A 15 -12.81 2.54 -8.24
C ILE A 15 -11.43 2.43 -8.89
N SER A 16 -10.64 3.51 -8.91
CA SER A 16 -9.26 3.49 -9.40
C SER A 16 -8.33 2.64 -8.53
N VAL A 17 -8.66 2.43 -7.25
CA VAL A 17 -7.93 1.53 -6.34
C VAL A 17 -8.34 0.07 -6.54
N THR A 18 -9.57 -0.23 -6.97
CA THR A 18 -10.07 -1.61 -7.13
C THR A 18 -9.91 -2.19 -8.54
N ARG A 19 -9.68 -1.35 -9.56
CA ARG A 19 -9.28 -1.80 -10.90
C ARG A 19 -7.76 -1.74 -11.00
N GLY A 20 -7.11 -2.88 -10.75
CA GLY A 20 -5.67 -3.07 -10.94
C GLY A 20 -5.24 -2.81 -12.39
N ALA A 21 -5.07 -1.55 -12.77
CA ALA A 21 -4.23 -1.16 -13.87
C ALA A 21 -2.79 -1.25 -13.39
N ALA A 22 -1.96 -1.95 -14.16
CA ALA A 22 -0.53 -2.08 -13.94
C ALA A 22 0.08 -0.71 -13.59
N TYR A 23 0.68 -0.63 -12.40
CA TYR A 23 1.55 0.45 -11.99
C TYR A 23 2.83 0.33 -12.84
N ASN A 24 2.84 0.96 -14.01
CA ASN A 24 4.07 1.22 -14.74
C ASN A 24 4.70 2.49 -14.15
N ASP A 25 5.96 2.38 -13.76
CA ASP A 25 6.78 3.35 -13.03
C ASP A 25 7.12 4.65 -13.82
N ASP A 26 6.18 5.25 -14.56
CA ASP A 26 6.41 6.50 -15.34
C ASP A 26 5.32 7.57 -15.12
N VAL A 27 4.72 7.66 -13.93
CA VAL A 27 3.96 8.86 -13.54
C VAL A 27 4.77 9.65 -12.52
N ASP A 28 5.52 10.60 -13.04
CA ASP A 28 6.16 11.67 -12.29
C ASP A 28 5.08 12.47 -11.54
N ILE A 29 5.07 12.34 -10.20
CA ILE A 29 4.07 12.92 -9.29
C ILE A 29 4.38 14.42 -9.05
N HIS A 30 4.67 15.17 -10.10
CA HIS A 30 4.81 16.62 -10.04
C HIS A 30 3.58 17.38 -10.56
N GLY A 31 2.56 16.69 -11.08
CA GLY A 31 1.30 17.30 -11.58
C GLY A 31 0.08 17.28 -10.65
N GLU A 32 0.01 16.37 -9.67
CA GLU A 32 -1.17 16.18 -8.79
C GLU A 32 -1.19 17.11 -7.55
N GLY A 33 -0.14 17.94 -7.39
CA GLY A 33 0.13 18.67 -6.15
C GLY A 33 -0.93 19.69 -5.75
N LYS A 34 -1.66 20.32 -6.69
CA LYS A 34 -2.57 21.42 -6.35
C LYS A 34 -3.95 20.96 -5.85
N LEU A 35 -4.52 19.89 -6.41
CA LEU A 35 -5.85 19.42 -6.01
C LEU A 35 -5.81 18.76 -4.62
N PHE A 36 -4.74 18.00 -4.35
CA PHE A 36 -4.54 17.36 -3.05
C PHE A 36 -4.28 18.38 -1.93
N LEU A 37 -3.58 19.49 -2.22
CA LEU A 37 -3.30 20.57 -1.26
C LEU A 37 -4.56 21.30 -0.78
N LEU A 38 -5.57 21.49 -1.64
CA LEU A 38 -6.82 22.17 -1.28
C LEU A 38 -7.69 21.35 -0.30
N TYR A 39 -7.50 20.03 -0.27
CA TYR A 39 -8.24 19.13 0.62
C TYR A 39 -7.52 18.83 1.94
N LYS A 40 -6.23 19.18 2.09
CA LYS A 40 -5.43 18.88 3.31
C LYS A 40 -5.97 19.52 4.60
N ASN A 41 -6.80 20.56 4.50
CA ASN A 41 -7.39 21.28 5.63
C ASN A 41 -8.85 20.90 5.92
N SER A 42 -9.37 19.83 5.30
CA SER A 42 -10.74 19.35 5.53
C SER A 42 -10.78 18.28 6.62
N ILE A 43 -11.83 18.26 7.45
CA ILE A 43 -12.10 17.24 8.48
C ILE A 43 -12.12 15.81 7.90
N PHE A 44 -12.37 15.68 6.59
CA PHE A 44 -12.27 14.40 5.89
C PHE A 44 -10.82 13.95 5.66
N PHE A 45 -9.86 14.86 5.47
CA PHE A 45 -8.46 14.50 5.27
C PHE A 45 -7.86 13.92 6.54
N THR A 46 -8.20 14.44 7.72
CA THR A 46 -7.72 13.89 8.99
C THR A 46 -8.27 12.50 9.27
N SER A 47 -9.55 12.23 8.93
CA SER A 47 -10.14 10.88 9.06
C SER A 47 -9.54 9.88 8.08
N PHE A 48 -9.22 10.28 6.84
CA PHE A 48 -8.49 9.43 5.89
C PHE A 48 -7.05 9.15 6.32
N ASN A 49 -6.33 10.14 6.87
CA ASN A 49 -4.96 9.93 7.39
C ASN A 49 -4.96 9.05 8.66
N LEU A 50 -5.98 9.19 9.52
CA LEU A 50 -6.18 8.29 10.66
C LEU A 50 -6.48 6.87 10.19
N LEU A 51 -7.38 6.70 9.23
CA LEU A 51 -7.68 5.37 8.67
C LEU A 51 -6.46 4.74 7.98
N ARG A 52 -5.63 5.55 7.31
CA ARG A 52 -4.39 5.12 6.67
C ARG A 52 -3.34 4.65 7.69
N THR A 53 -3.18 5.38 8.81
CA THR A 53 -2.24 4.99 9.87
C THR A 53 -2.68 3.71 10.58
N GLN A 54 -3.98 3.57 10.86
CA GLN A 54 -4.56 2.33 11.42
C GLN A 54 -4.38 1.12 10.47
N LEU A 55 -4.51 1.33 9.16
CA LEU A 55 -4.29 0.29 8.17
C LEU A 55 -2.81 -0.14 8.08
N ILE A 56 -1.88 0.82 8.10
CA ILE A 56 -0.44 0.53 8.06
C ILE A 56 -0.01 -0.24 9.31
N LEU A 57 -0.49 0.16 10.50
CA LEU A 57 -0.26 -0.57 11.74
C LEU A 57 -0.70 -2.04 11.63
N ALA A 58 -1.88 -2.29 11.04
CA ALA A 58 -2.36 -3.64 10.83
C ALA A 58 -1.47 -4.44 9.87
N ILE A 59 -1.02 -3.84 8.76
CA ILE A 59 -0.13 -4.51 7.79
C ILE A 59 1.23 -4.86 8.41
N CYS A 60 1.84 -3.92 9.14
CA CYS A 60 3.15 -4.13 9.77
C CYS A 60 3.10 -5.13 10.94
N SER A 61 1.90 -5.46 11.44
CA SER A 61 1.68 -6.47 12.47
C SER A 61 1.35 -7.86 11.92
N LEU A 62 1.20 -8.01 10.59
CA LEU A 62 0.96 -9.30 9.97
C LEU A 62 2.20 -10.20 10.07
N PRO A 63 2.03 -11.53 10.03
CA PRO A 63 3.15 -12.46 9.86
C PRO A 63 4.01 -12.09 8.65
N ASP A 64 5.28 -12.48 8.65
CA ASP A 64 6.12 -12.23 7.49
C ASP A 64 5.50 -12.88 6.24
N SER A 65 5.52 -12.15 5.13
CA SER A 65 4.83 -12.58 3.90
C SER A 65 5.55 -13.75 3.23
N ALA A 66 6.84 -13.94 3.52
CA ALA A 66 7.64 -15.05 3.01
C ALA A 66 7.14 -16.41 3.55
N GLN A 67 6.90 -16.51 4.85
CA GLN A 67 6.36 -17.70 5.53
C GLN A 67 4.97 -18.06 4.99
N VAL A 68 4.14 -17.05 4.73
CA VAL A 68 2.79 -17.29 4.20
C VAL A 68 2.83 -17.70 2.72
N ALA A 69 3.72 -17.10 1.92
CA ALA A 69 3.86 -17.41 0.51
C ALA A 69 4.36 -18.85 0.24
N GLN A 70 5.15 -19.42 1.16
CA GLN A 70 5.62 -20.81 1.05
C GLN A 70 4.51 -21.86 1.01
N ARG A 71 3.29 -21.53 1.48
CA ARG A 71 2.15 -22.45 1.49
C ARG A 71 1.48 -22.59 0.13
N SER A 72 1.77 -21.71 -0.82
CA SER A 72 1.14 -21.72 -2.13
C SER A 72 1.87 -22.65 -3.10
N VAL A 73 1.10 -23.47 -3.80
CA VAL A 73 1.60 -24.45 -4.78
C VAL A 73 1.26 -23.98 -6.20
N GLY A 74 2.17 -24.21 -7.14
CA GLY A 74 1.91 -23.95 -8.57
C GLY A 74 2.40 -22.60 -9.11
N CYS A 75 2.96 -21.74 -8.26
CA CYS A 75 3.57 -20.47 -8.68
C CYS A 75 5.09 -20.56 -8.61
N SER A 76 5.77 -20.11 -9.67
CA SER A 76 7.22 -20.28 -9.84
C SER A 76 7.94 -19.01 -10.31
N ALA A 77 7.29 -17.85 -10.20
CA ALA A 77 7.94 -16.58 -10.51
C ALA A 77 9.07 -16.31 -9.50
N ARG A 78 10.04 -15.47 -9.88
CA ARG A 78 11.11 -15.01 -9.00
C ARG A 78 11.04 -13.50 -8.91
N ILE A 79 10.19 -13.01 -8.02
CA ILE A 79 9.93 -11.59 -7.87
C ILE A 79 10.62 -11.13 -6.58
N PRO A 80 11.72 -10.34 -6.66
CA PRO A 80 12.30 -9.71 -5.48
C PRO A 80 11.24 -8.92 -4.74
N SER A 81 11.11 -9.13 -3.45
CA SER A 81 10.10 -8.47 -2.61
C SER A 81 10.65 -8.29 -1.21
N TRP A 82 10.01 -7.41 -0.45
CA TRP A 82 10.41 -7.05 0.91
C TRP A 82 9.26 -7.33 1.86
N THR A 83 9.55 -7.82 3.06
CA THR A 83 8.57 -8.01 4.12
C THR A 83 9.09 -7.39 5.40
N TYR A 84 8.20 -6.79 6.19
CA TYR A 84 8.56 -6.24 7.48
C TYR A 84 8.50 -7.31 8.56
N ARG A 85 9.54 -7.37 9.37
CA ARG A 85 9.66 -8.20 10.54
C ARG A 85 9.62 -7.33 11.78
N TRP A 86 8.52 -7.42 12.52
CA TRP A 86 8.29 -6.63 13.72
C TRP A 86 9.20 -7.08 14.88
N ASP A 87 9.65 -8.33 14.88
CA ASP A 87 10.49 -8.91 15.93
C ASP A 87 11.87 -8.25 16.03
N ASN A 88 12.39 -7.73 14.92
CA ASN A 88 13.68 -7.03 14.87
C ASN A 88 13.58 -5.62 14.28
N ASN A 89 12.37 -5.12 14.02
CA ASN A 89 12.09 -3.84 13.37
C ASN A 89 12.84 -3.66 12.04
N GLN A 90 12.81 -4.67 11.18
CA GLN A 90 13.56 -4.66 9.91
C GLN A 90 12.71 -5.08 8.71
N CYS A 91 13.00 -4.44 7.59
CA CYS A 91 12.54 -4.88 6.28
C CYS A 91 13.56 -5.86 5.70
N VAL A 92 13.13 -7.08 5.40
CA VAL A 92 13.98 -8.15 4.87
C VAL A 92 13.54 -8.54 3.46
N GLN A 93 14.51 -8.80 2.58
CA GLN A 93 14.25 -9.23 1.21
C GLN A 93 13.90 -10.72 1.18
N PHE A 94 12.96 -11.10 0.31
CA PHE A 94 12.62 -12.49 0.00
C PHE A 94 12.21 -12.64 -1.47
N GLU A 95 12.16 -13.88 -1.97
CA GLU A 95 11.69 -14.18 -3.32
C GLU A 95 10.21 -14.58 -3.31
N TYR A 96 9.36 -13.71 -3.84
CA TYR A 96 7.92 -13.98 -3.98
C TYR A 96 7.66 -14.80 -5.25
N LYS A 97 6.90 -15.89 -5.08
CA LYS A 97 6.64 -16.87 -6.14
C LYS A 97 5.55 -16.49 -7.14
N GLY A 98 4.87 -15.37 -6.92
CA GLY A 98 3.78 -14.89 -7.79
C GLY A 98 2.37 -15.16 -7.25
N CYS A 99 2.22 -15.99 -6.21
CA CYS A 99 0.97 -16.15 -5.48
C CYS A 99 1.20 -16.43 -3.99
N GLY A 100 0.12 -16.32 -3.21
CA GLY A 100 0.17 -16.47 -1.75
C GLY A 100 0.60 -15.21 -1.02
N GLY A 101 1.20 -15.39 0.16
CA GLY A 101 1.66 -14.29 0.98
C GLY A 101 0.52 -13.50 1.62
N ASN A 102 0.84 -12.29 2.05
CA ASN A 102 -0.12 -11.35 2.63
C ASN A 102 0.28 -9.90 2.27
N ALA A 103 -0.45 -8.92 2.81
CA ALA A 103 -0.24 -7.50 2.55
C ALA A 103 1.07 -6.93 3.12
N ASN A 104 1.78 -7.66 4.00
CA ASN A 104 3.12 -7.32 4.48
C ASN A 104 4.19 -7.69 3.43
N ARG A 105 3.95 -7.26 2.18
CA ARG A 105 4.82 -7.46 1.03
C ARG A 105 4.94 -6.15 0.25
N PHE A 106 6.16 -5.70 0.06
CA PHE A 106 6.52 -4.48 -0.64
C PHE A 106 7.44 -4.81 -1.82
N PHE A 107 7.47 -3.96 -2.85
CA PHE A 107 8.34 -4.18 -4.01
C PHE A 107 9.75 -3.66 -3.77
N THR A 108 9.87 -2.59 -2.96
CA THR A 108 11.16 -1.98 -2.65
C THR A 108 11.42 -1.91 -1.14
N LEU A 109 12.70 -1.83 -0.77
CA LEU A 109 13.12 -1.57 0.61
C LEU A 109 12.53 -0.25 1.10
N TYR A 110 12.60 0.81 0.28
CA TYR A 110 12.10 2.13 0.64
C TYR A 110 10.60 2.13 0.99
N GLU A 111 9.76 1.43 0.21
CA GLU A 111 8.34 1.29 0.52
C GLU A 111 8.09 0.61 1.86
N CYS A 112 8.80 -0.49 2.11
CA CYS A 112 8.70 -1.22 3.37
C CYS A 112 9.12 -0.35 4.56
N GLU A 113 10.27 0.33 4.45
CA GLU A 113 10.78 1.18 5.52
C GLU A 113 9.90 2.40 5.77
N LYS A 114 9.43 3.05 4.70
CA LYS A 114 8.50 4.17 4.79
C LYS A 114 7.17 3.76 5.43
N ALA A 115 6.72 2.53 5.19
CA ALA A 115 5.49 2.02 5.77
C ALA A 115 5.69 1.62 7.24
N CYS A 116 6.71 0.83 7.56
CA CYS A 116 6.80 0.13 8.85
C CYS A 116 7.98 0.53 9.73
N LYS A 117 9.09 1.03 9.16
CA LYS A 117 10.31 1.40 9.92
C LYS A 117 10.15 2.80 10.52
N LYS A 118 9.30 2.87 11.53
CA LYS A 118 9.02 4.02 12.43
C LYS A 118 8.04 3.66 13.55
N TYR A 119 7.56 2.42 13.56
CA TYR A 119 6.85 1.79 14.67
C TYR A 119 7.81 0.92 15.48
#